data_AF-A0A257JAQ8-F1
#
_entry.id   AF-A0A257JAQ8-F1
#
_cell.length_a   1.000
_cell.length_b   1.000
_cell.length_c   1.000
_cell.angle_alpha   90.00
_cell.angle_beta   90.00
_cell.angle_gamma   90.00
#
_symmetry.space_group_name_H-M   'P 1'
#
loop_
_entity.id
_entity.type
_entity.pdbx_description
1 polymer ?
#
loop_
_entity_poly.entity_id
_entity_poly.type
_entity_poly.pdbx_seq_one_letter_code
_entity_poly.pdbx_strand_id
1 'polypeptide(L)'
;MAPRQGWQWVLKGLALWWRKPMAFVGLAAFFLLAVTLIMSVVPVLGPVLGMGLVPMLSLGFMLASRNVLSGGAVHPLQLIDGLRHPVPSQRKAQWVLAGIYALSALLINSLADWLDAGQFEALHRELAQ
;
A
#
# COMPACT_ATOMS: atom_id res chain seq x y z
N MET A 1 -28.26 -3.29 8.03
CA MET A 1 -27.68 -1.97 8.37
C MET A 1 -28.66 -0.90 7.90
N ALA A 2 -29.13 -0.03 8.78
CA ALA A 2 -30.14 0.96 8.39
C ALA A 2 -29.52 1.97 7.38
N PRO A 3 -30.23 2.39 6.31
CA PRO A 3 -29.68 3.28 5.27
C PRO A 3 -29.05 4.59 5.82
N ARG A 4 -29.52 5.05 6.98
CA ARG A 4 -28.99 6.23 7.68
C ARG A 4 -27.56 6.07 8.21
N GLN A 5 -27.10 4.84 8.46
CA GLN A 5 -25.74 4.59 8.97
C GLN A 5 -24.69 4.82 7.88
N GLY A 6 -25.00 4.53 6.62
CA GLY A 6 -24.10 4.81 5.48
C GLY A 6 -23.84 6.30 5.32
N TRP A 7 -24.89 7.13 5.38
CA TRP A 7 -24.75 8.59 5.27
C TRP A 7 -23.91 9.19 6.41
N GLN A 8 -24.15 8.74 7.65
CA GLN A 8 -23.35 9.16 8.80
C GLN A 8 -21.88 8.74 8.68
N TRP A 9 -21.59 7.58 8.08
CA TRP A 9 -20.23 7.13 7.84
C TRP A 9 -19.48 8.04 6.85
N VAL A 10 -20.15 8.44 5.75
CA VAL A 10 -19.59 9.38 4.76
C VAL A 10 -19.29 10.73 5.40
N LEU A 11 -20.25 11.30 6.15
CA LEU A 11 -20.06 12.59 6.83
C LEU A 11 -18.90 12.54 7.83
N LYS A 12 -18.75 11.42 8.57
CA LYS A 12 -17.61 11.22 9.48
C LYS A 12 -16.28 11.15 8.75
N GLY A 13 -16.22 10.45 7.61
CA GLY A 13 -15.03 10.42 6.77
C GLY A 13 -14.65 11.80 6.24
N LEU A 14 -15.63 12.57 5.76
CA LEU A 14 -15.40 13.91 5.24
C LEU A 14 -14.96 14.89 6.35
N ALA A 15 -15.59 14.83 7.53
CA ALA A 15 -15.20 15.62 8.70
C ALA A 15 -13.77 15.30 9.16
N LEU A 16 -13.37 14.02 9.11
CA LEU A 16 -12.01 13.59 9.45
C LEU A 16 -10.99 14.18 8.48
N TRP A 17 -11.27 14.10 7.17
CA TRP A 17 -10.41 14.66 6.14
C TRP A 17 -10.28 16.18 6.29
N TRP A 18 -11.38 16.89 6.53
CA TRP A 18 -11.39 18.35 6.73
C TRP A 18 -10.58 18.83 7.93
N ARG A 19 -10.43 17.96 8.95
CA ARG A 19 -9.71 18.29 10.18
C ARG A 19 -8.20 18.36 9.99
N LYS A 20 -7.63 17.52 9.10
CA LYS A 20 -6.19 17.43 8.83
C LYS A 20 -5.87 16.99 7.38
N PRO A 21 -6.31 17.74 6.34
CA PRO A 21 -6.16 17.30 4.95
C PRO A 21 -4.69 17.19 4.54
N MET A 22 -3.85 18.17 4.92
CA MET A 22 -2.41 18.15 4.66
C MET A 22 -1.69 16.95 5.29
N ALA A 23 -2.19 16.44 6.41
CA ALA A 23 -1.57 15.31 7.10
C ALA A 23 -1.80 13.99 6.34
N PHE A 24 -3.03 13.78 5.86
CA PHE A 24 -3.37 12.61 5.03
C PHE A 24 -2.68 12.67 3.66
N VAL A 25 -2.64 13.85 3.04
CA VAL A 25 -1.92 14.05 1.77
C VAL A 25 -0.42 13.82 1.96
N GLY A 26 0.18 14.36 3.02
CA GLY A 26 1.59 14.14 3.34
C GLY A 26 1.92 12.67 3.59
N LEU A 27 1.03 11.93 4.26
CA LEU A 27 1.17 10.49 4.47
C LEU A 27 1.10 9.71 3.14
N ALA A 28 0.14 10.06 2.27
CA ALA A 28 0.00 9.44 0.95
C ALA A 28 1.22 9.74 0.06
N ALA A 29 1.66 11.00 0.03
CA ALA A 29 2.82 11.44 -0.74
C ALA A 29 4.10 10.75 -0.26
N PHE A 30 4.30 10.67 1.07
CA PHE A 30 5.43 9.95 1.65
C PHE A 30 5.40 8.46 1.26
N PHE A 31 4.24 7.82 1.32
CA PHE A 31 4.10 6.44 0.87
C PHE A 31 4.48 6.29 -0.61
N LEU A 32 3.88 7.09 -1.50
CA LEU A 32 4.19 7.03 -2.93
C LEU A 32 5.68 7.27 -3.21
N LEU A 33 6.30 8.23 -2.53
CA LEU A 33 7.73 8.51 -2.63
C LEU A 33 8.57 7.31 -2.16
N ALA A 34 8.22 6.70 -1.03
CA ALA A 34 8.92 5.54 -0.50
C ALA A 34 8.82 4.34 -1.46
N VAL A 35 7.62 4.07 -1.98
CA VAL A 35 7.41 2.99 -2.95
C VAL A 35 8.24 3.23 -4.20
N THR A 36 8.08 4.38 -4.85
CA THR A 36 8.81 4.72 -6.08
C THR A 36 10.33 4.66 -5.90
N LEU A 37 10.85 5.12 -4.76
CA LEU A 37 12.27 5.01 -4.44
C LEU A 37 12.73 3.55 -4.34
N ILE A 38 11.96 2.68 -3.66
CA ILE A 38 12.32 1.26 -3.53
C ILE A 38 12.26 0.58 -4.91
N MET A 39 11.26 0.87 -5.73
CA MET A 39 11.16 0.37 -7.11
C MET A 39 12.36 0.78 -7.96
N SER A 40 12.82 2.03 -7.81
CA SER A 40 13.94 2.55 -8.58
C SER A 40 15.28 1.95 -8.18
N VAL A 41 15.43 1.52 -6.92
CA VAL A 41 16.66 0.88 -6.42
C VAL A 41 16.66 -0.62 -6.69
N VAL A 42 15.48 -1.27 -6.69
CA VAL A 42 15.35 -2.72 -6.86
C VAL A 42 14.39 -3.02 -8.03
N PRO A 43 14.88 -3.04 -9.29
CA PRO A 43 14.05 -3.18 -10.48
C PRO A 43 13.22 -4.47 -10.50
N VAL A 44 13.72 -5.54 -9.88
CA VAL A 44 13.11 -6.89 -9.91
C VAL A 44 11.97 -7.04 -8.89
N LEU A 45 11.91 -6.22 -7.84
CA LEU A 45 10.85 -6.32 -6.82
C LEU A 45 9.62 -5.45 -7.12
N GLY A 46 9.59 -4.82 -8.29
CA GLY A 46 8.54 -3.93 -8.78
C GLY A 46 7.11 -4.40 -8.44
N PRO A 47 6.69 -5.55 -8.99
CA PRO A 47 5.35 -6.10 -8.80
C PRO A 47 5.10 -6.63 -7.37
N VAL A 48 6.13 -7.23 -6.76
CA VAL A 48 6.05 -7.87 -5.43
C VAL A 48 5.76 -6.86 -4.35
N LEU A 49 6.47 -5.74 -4.38
CA LEU A 49 6.24 -4.65 -3.44
C LEU A 49 4.92 -3.94 -3.75
N GLY A 50 4.60 -3.68 -5.02
CA GLY A 50 3.36 -2.99 -5.39
C GLY A 50 2.11 -3.60 -4.76
N MET A 51 2.03 -4.94 -4.72
CA MET A 51 0.89 -5.61 -4.09
C MET A 51 1.01 -5.67 -2.55
N GLY A 52 2.19 -5.94 -1.99
CA GLY A 52 2.41 -6.00 -0.54
C GLY A 52 2.25 -4.65 0.18
N LEU A 53 2.39 -3.55 -0.55
CA LEU A 53 2.29 -2.18 -0.03
C LEU A 53 0.83 -1.70 0.14
N VAL A 54 -0.14 -2.31 -0.56
CA VAL A 54 -1.57 -1.98 -0.43
C VAL A 54 -2.12 -2.17 0.99
N PRO A 55 -1.90 -3.32 1.66
CA PRO A 55 -2.34 -3.49 3.04
C PRO A 55 -1.61 -2.54 3.98
N MET A 56 -0.31 -2.27 3.77
CA MET A 56 0.44 -1.31 4.57
C MET A 56 -0.15 0.10 4.49
N LEU A 57 -0.52 0.54 3.28
CA LEU A 57 -1.17 1.83 3.08
C LEU A 57 -2.49 1.89 3.87
N SER A 58 -3.34 0.89 3.68
CA SER A 58 -4.64 0.80 4.37
C SER A 58 -4.48 0.85 5.89
N LEU A 59 -3.49 0.15 6.43
CA LEU A 59 -3.17 0.15 7.85
C LEU A 59 -2.60 1.48 8.33
N GLY A 60 -1.67 2.08 7.59
CA GLY A 60 -1.12 3.41 7.92
C GLY A 60 -2.21 4.47 7.97
N PHE A 61 -3.15 4.44 7.02
CA PHE A 61 -4.33 5.31 7.03
C PHE A 61 -5.28 5.03 8.19
N MET A 62 -5.43 3.77 8.59
CA MET A 62 -6.24 3.39 9.75
C MET A 62 -5.62 3.92 11.06
N LEU A 63 -4.30 3.78 11.23
CA LEU A 63 -3.58 4.33 12.38
C LEU A 63 -3.63 5.87 12.38
N ALA A 64 -3.44 6.51 11.23
CA ALA A 64 -3.54 7.96 11.08
C ALA A 64 -4.94 8.47 11.43
N SER A 65 -5.98 7.81 10.93
CA SER A 65 -7.37 8.14 11.24
C SER A 65 -7.64 8.02 12.74
N ARG A 66 -7.18 6.94 13.39
CA ARG A 66 -7.31 6.73 14.83
C ARG A 66 -6.60 7.83 15.63
N ASN A 67 -5.40 8.22 15.23
CA ASN A 67 -4.63 9.27 15.89
C ASN A 67 -5.27 10.66 15.72
N VAL A 68 -5.79 11.00 14.53
CA VAL A 68 -6.49 12.29 14.33
C VAL A 68 -7.79 12.36 15.16
N LEU A 69 -8.49 11.23 15.31
CA LEU A 69 -9.67 11.12 16.17
C LEU A 69 -9.32 11.31 17.65
N SER A 70 -8.16 10.81 18.11
CA SER A 70 -7.67 11.02 19.47
C SER A 70 -6.97 12.37 19.69
N GLY A 71 -6.94 13.25 18.68
CA GLY A 71 -6.32 14.58 18.77
C GLY A 71 -4.80 14.63 18.57
N GLY A 72 -4.19 13.50 18.20
CA GLY A 72 -2.75 13.38 17.96
C GLY A 72 -2.30 13.84 16.57
N ALA A 73 -0.98 13.91 16.38
CA ALA A 73 -0.35 14.21 15.10
C ALA A 73 -0.21 12.95 14.22
N VAL A 74 -0.24 13.16 12.89
CA VAL A 74 0.05 12.11 11.91
C VAL A 74 1.54 12.16 11.59
N HIS A 75 2.21 11.01 11.66
CA HIS A 75 3.64 10.90 11.38
C HIS A 75 3.91 9.81 10.33
N PRO A 76 4.95 9.96 9.50
CA PRO A 76 5.25 9.03 8.41
C PRO A 76 5.52 7.59 8.87
N LEU A 77 6.07 7.42 10.08
CA LEU A 77 6.36 6.10 10.65
C LEU A 77 5.10 5.26 10.93
N GLN A 78 3.90 5.86 10.94
CA GLN A 78 2.64 5.13 11.13
C GLN A 78 2.37 4.10 10.01
N LEU A 79 2.99 4.26 8.84
CA LEU A 79 2.98 3.26 7.76
C LEU A 79 3.75 1.98 8.13
N ILE A 80 4.77 2.10 8.99
CA ILE A 80 5.65 1.00 9.42
C ILE A 80 5.19 0.44 10.77
N ASP A 81 4.48 1.23 11.58
CA ASP A 81 3.88 0.78 12.84
C ASP A 81 2.92 -0.40 12.65
N GLY A 82 2.29 -0.52 11.46
CA GLY A 82 1.53 -1.71 11.09
C GLY A 82 2.37 -3.00 11.17
N LEU A 83 3.58 -2.98 10.60
CA LEU A 83 4.51 -4.12 10.69
C LEU A 83 5.00 -4.39 12.12
N ARG A 84 5.05 -3.35 12.94
CA ARG A 84 5.50 -3.40 14.34
C ARG A 84 4.34 -3.46 15.32
N HIS A 85 3.19 -4.02 14.91
CA HIS A 85 2.01 -4.07 15.77
C HIS A 85 2.33 -4.70 17.14
N PRO A 86 1.95 -4.05 18.27
CA PRO A 86 2.27 -4.56 19.61
C PRO A 86 1.61 -5.92 19.89
N VAL A 87 0.52 -6.22 19.20
CA VAL A 87 -0.25 -7.46 19.35
C VAL A 87 0.34 -8.55 18.43
N PRO A 88 0.88 -9.66 18.97
CA PRO A 88 1.57 -10.68 18.18
C PRO A 88 0.69 -11.35 17.10
N SER A 89 -0.59 -11.54 17.38
CA SER A 89 -1.54 -12.16 16.44
C SER A 89 -1.82 -11.28 15.22
N GLN A 90 -1.99 -9.97 15.42
CA GLN A 90 -2.20 -9.01 14.34
C GLN A 90 -0.92 -8.81 13.53
N ARG A 91 0.24 -8.79 14.19
CA ARG A 91 1.54 -8.78 13.51
C ARG A 91 1.71 -10.01 12.63
N LYS A 92 1.41 -11.21 13.16
CA LYS A 92 1.47 -12.46 12.38
C LYS A 92 0.51 -12.42 11.18
N ALA A 93 -0.72 -11.93 11.37
CA ALA A 93 -1.68 -11.79 10.29
C ALA A 93 -1.16 -10.87 9.18
N GLN A 94 -0.54 -9.74 9.53
CA GLN A 94 0.06 -8.84 8.54
C GLN A 94 1.24 -9.46 7.80
N TRP A 95 2.13 -10.17 8.49
CA TRP A 95 3.23 -10.88 7.85
C TRP A 95 2.75 -12.01 6.95
N VAL A 96 1.70 -12.73 7.34
CA VAL A 96 1.06 -13.74 6.49
C VAL A 96 0.43 -13.09 5.26
N LEU A 97 -0.27 -11.96 5.43
CA LEU A 97 -0.86 -11.22 4.31
C LEU A 97 0.22 -10.74 3.34
N ALA A 98 1.29 -10.13 3.86
CA ALA A 98 2.44 -9.69 3.09
C ALA A 98 3.13 -10.88 2.39
N GLY A 99 3.27 -12.02 3.07
CA GLY A 99 3.85 -13.24 2.50
C GLY A 99 3.01 -13.83 1.36
N ILE A 100 1.69 -13.95 1.56
CA ILE A 100 0.75 -14.40 0.52
C ILE A 100 0.78 -13.46 -0.68
N TYR A 101 0.79 -12.15 -0.44
CA TYR A 101 0.87 -11.14 -1.48
C TYR A 101 2.19 -11.23 -2.26
N ALA A 102 3.32 -11.36 -1.56
CA ALA A 102 4.62 -11.51 -2.19
C ALA A 102 4.70 -12.80 -3.04
N LEU A 103 4.18 -13.91 -2.50
CA LEU A 103 4.13 -15.19 -3.22
C LEU A 103 3.26 -15.08 -4.48
N SER A 104 2.09 -14.43 -4.38
CA SER A 104 1.18 -14.23 -5.51
C SER A 104 1.83 -13.39 -6.60
N ALA A 105 2.53 -12.32 -6.22
CA ALA A 105 3.23 -11.48 -7.19
C ALA A 105 4.39 -12.21 -7.87
N LEU A 106 5.16 -13.03 -7.13
CA LEU A 106 6.21 -13.89 -7.72
C LEU A 106 5.61 -14.89 -8.71
N LEU A 107 4.51 -15.54 -8.34
CA LEU A 107 3.76 -16.44 -9.23
C LEU A 107 3.29 -15.73 -10.50
N ILE A 108 2.65 -14.57 -10.36
CA ILE A 108 2.14 -13.79 -11.51
C ILE A 108 3.30 -13.37 -12.43
N ASN A 109 4.41 -12.88 -11.87
CA ASN A 109 5.57 -12.48 -12.67
C ASN A 109 6.20 -13.68 -13.39
N SER A 110 6.35 -14.80 -12.69
CA SER A 110 6.94 -16.01 -13.28
C SER A 110 6.03 -16.57 -14.39
N LEU A 111 4.71 -16.47 -14.21
CA LEU A 111 3.74 -16.86 -15.23
C LEU A 111 3.75 -15.89 -16.42
N ALA A 112 3.88 -14.58 -16.15
CA ALA A 112 3.96 -13.55 -17.18
C ALA A 112 5.23 -13.73 -18.02
N ASP A 113 6.41 -13.90 -17.40
CA ASP A 113 7.67 -14.17 -18.10
C ASP A 113 7.59 -15.44 -18.96
N TRP A 114 6.92 -16.47 -18.43
CA TRP A 114 6.71 -17.73 -19.15
C TRP A 114 5.74 -17.59 -20.33
N LEU A 115 4.69 -16.77 -20.19
CA LEU A 115 3.71 -16.48 -21.25
C LEU A 115 4.25 -15.51 -22.30
N ASP A 116 5.09 -14.54 -21.91
CA ASP A 116 5.64 -13.53 -22.82
C ASP A 116 6.69 -14.10 -23.78
N ALA A 117 7.33 -15.23 -23.44
CA ALA A 117 8.22 -15.99 -24.32
C ALA A 117 9.21 -15.14 -25.16
N GLY A 118 9.64 -13.98 -24.66
CA GLY A 118 10.55 -13.06 -25.36
C GLY A 118 9.95 -12.20 -26.48
N GLN A 119 8.63 -12.17 -26.68
CA GLN A 119 7.97 -11.32 -27.71
C GLN A 119 8.23 -9.82 -27.51
N PHE A 120 8.31 -9.36 -26.25
CA PHE A 120 8.65 -7.97 -25.91
C PHE A 120 10.10 -7.60 -26.26
N GLU A 121 11.03 -8.53 -26.06
CA GLU A 121 12.45 -8.41 -26.40
C GLU A 121 12.68 -8.40 -27.93
N ALA A 122 11.87 -9.17 -28.67
CA ALA A 122 11.89 -9.17 -30.13
C ALA A 122 11.37 -7.85 -30.70
N LEU A 123 10.26 -7.33 -30.15
CA LEU A 123 9.66 -6.07 -30.60
C LEU A 123 10.56 -4.84 -30.32
N HIS A 124 11.24 -4.79 -29.16
CA HIS A 124 12.22 -3.72 -28.87
C HIS A 124 13.44 -3.76 -29.81
N ARG A 125 13.85 -4.95 -30.25
CA ARG A 125 14.95 -5.11 -31.22
C ARG A 125 14.56 -4.63 -32.62
N GLU A 126 13.31 -4.83 -33.05
CA GLU A 126 12.82 -4.34 -34.34
C GLU A 126 12.61 -2.83 -34.37
N LEU A 127 12.17 -2.21 -33.26
CA LEU A 127 11.98 -0.76 -33.19
C LEU A 127 13.29 0.04 -33.03
N ALA A 128 14.40 -0.63 -32.70
CA ALA A 128 15.72 -0.04 -32.58
C ALA A 128 16.56 -0.14 -33.87
N GLN A 129 16.02 -0.74 -34.94
CA GLN A 129 16.60 -0.76 -36.30
C GLN A 129 15.93 0.30 -37.19
#